data_AF-A0AAU5M463-F1
#
_entry.id   AF-A0AAU5M463-F1
#
_cell.length_a   1.000
_cell.length_b   1.000
_cell.length_c   1.000
_cell.angle_alpha   90.00
_cell.angle_beta   90.00
_cell.angle_gamma   90.00
#
_symmetry.space_group_name_H-M   'P 1'
#
loop_
_entity.id
_entity.type
_entity.pdbx_description
1 polymer ?
#
loop_
_entity_poly.entity_id
_entity_poly.type
_entity_poly.pdbx_seq_one_letter_code
_entity_poly.pdbx_strand_id
1 'polypeptide(L)'
;MNHPKRLFAGVAVLALAASGTVVAVRVRSGDAAPGTSAVAAEATATSPTPGELSAAQEAARKQAIDAVLARRSAAVLKGDLKGFLAPVDPKQADLVARQRILFANLRKFGFSSLKYFTADAFRPVPGLVAKFGPTTFSTRVMMRYQLVGLDPQPVQTDLGYSFVRRARAWILVDDTGTDENLSEEGHRQPWDFDAVQVVRRGTVVVVVDKREAGLGTKVAQVAEKAVKSVRKHWAQPWNGAVLVVAMPQDRVMSTIWTAGTGDGWTIAAKAVTLFEGEQLGKPIGRPIGSRIVVNPALRKRLDKDLLVHEMTHVATSTLGMATPIWMVEGMAEYVRCRSIEDDPHWSVDPYRKQVKTAYLPKLTALPDPSVFDADAGRAYGTSWWIVEYLAHKLGEKKLAALYTDMSQHGESVLRKDTGQTPAQIVAAAKKFKG
;
A
#
# COMPACT_ATOMS: atom_id res chain seq x y z
N MET A 1 4.97 -12.84 -38.23
CA MET A 1 5.63 -12.93 -36.91
C MET A 1 5.23 -11.74 -36.06
N ASN A 2 4.91 -12.03 -34.81
CA ASN A 2 4.80 -11.17 -33.63
C ASN A 2 3.62 -10.18 -33.55
N HIS A 3 2.62 -10.58 -32.76
CA HIS A 3 1.56 -9.72 -32.25
C HIS A 3 2.19 -8.56 -31.45
N PRO A 4 1.95 -7.28 -31.81
CA PRO A 4 2.51 -6.12 -31.08
C PRO A 4 1.95 -5.93 -29.65
N LYS A 5 1.15 -6.89 -29.14
CA LYS A 5 0.28 -6.69 -27.97
C LYS A 5 0.96 -6.78 -26.60
N ARG A 6 2.22 -7.25 -26.50
CA ARG A 6 2.94 -7.32 -25.20
C ARG A 6 3.65 -6.04 -24.79
N LEU A 7 3.88 -5.11 -25.73
CA LEU A 7 4.64 -3.88 -25.45
C LEU A 7 3.75 -2.67 -25.10
N PHE A 8 2.43 -2.80 -25.19
CA PHE A 8 1.47 -1.72 -24.92
C PHE A 8 0.62 -1.92 -23.65
N ALA A 9 0.98 -2.85 -22.77
CA ALA A 9 0.17 -3.17 -21.60
C ALA A 9 0.74 -2.62 -20.28
N GLY A 10 0.03 -1.63 -19.74
CA GLY A 10 -0.01 -1.31 -18.31
C GLY A 10 1.14 -0.45 -17.79
N VAL A 11 0.91 0.87 -17.74
CA VAL A 11 1.77 1.81 -17.02
C VAL A 11 1.29 1.90 -15.57
N ALA A 12 2.17 1.62 -14.62
CA ALA A 12 1.90 1.62 -13.19
C ALA A 12 2.00 3.03 -12.59
N VAL A 13 1.03 3.92 -12.81
CA VAL A 13 1.14 5.27 -12.22
C VAL A 13 1.05 5.19 -10.69
N LEU A 14 2.20 5.30 -10.03
CA LEU A 14 2.31 5.57 -8.61
C LEU A 14 1.93 7.03 -8.35
N ALA A 15 0.72 7.25 -7.82
CA ALA A 15 0.43 8.49 -7.11
C ALA A 15 1.33 8.54 -5.86
N LEU A 16 2.49 9.18 -5.99
CA LEU A 16 3.35 9.53 -4.86
C LEU A 16 2.76 10.78 -4.22
N ALA A 17 2.11 10.63 -3.06
CA ALA A 17 1.86 11.75 -2.17
C ALA A 17 3.22 12.23 -1.63
N ALA A 18 3.83 13.20 -2.32
CA ALA A 18 5.07 13.83 -1.92
C ALA A 18 4.83 14.59 -0.60
N SER A 19 5.15 13.96 0.52
CA SER A 19 5.19 14.62 1.82
C SER A 19 6.55 15.30 1.97
N GLY A 20 6.69 16.50 1.43
CA GLY A 20 7.86 17.34 1.65
C GLY A 20 7.86 17.88 3.08
N THR A 21 8.66 17.28 3.98
CA THR A 21 8.87 17.81 5.33
C THR A 21 10.16 18.62 5.39
N VAL A 22 10.04 19.94 5.49
CA VAL A 22 11.11 20.82 6.00
C VAL A 22 11.05 20.77 7.52
N VAL A 23 12.02 20.11 8.15
CA VAL A 23 12.17 20.13 9.62
C VAL A 23 12.90 21.42 10.01
N ALA A 24 12.15 22.43 10.46
CA ALA A 24 12.73 23.62 11.09
C ALA A 24 12.97 23.33 12.58
N VAL A 25 14.21 23.00 12.95
CA VAL A 25 14.65 22.92 14.34
C VAL A 25 14.80 24.34 14.89
N ARG A 26 13.83 24.83 15.69
CA ARG A 26 14.03 26.02 16.51
C ARG A 26 14.75 25.63 17.80
N VAL A 27 16.07 25.84 17.81
CA VAL A 27 16.86 25.91 19.05
C VAL A 27 16.46 27.20 19.77
N ARG A 28 15.82 27.07 20.93
CA ARG A 28 15.48 28.20 21.80
C ARG A 28 16.62 28.36 22.81
N SER A 29 17.57 29.24 22.50
CA SER A 29 18.55 29.72 23.48
C SER A 29 17.83 30.65 24.46
N GLY A 30 17.94 30.35 25.74
CA GLY A 30 17.39 31.16 26.81
C GLY A 30 18.30 32.35 27.11
N ASP A 31 17.66 33.45 27.49
CA ASP A 31 18.23 34.43 28.40
C ASP A 31 17.12 34.80 29.41
N ALA A 32 17.47 34.66 30.68
CA ALA A 32 16.63 35.00 31.81
C ALA A 32 17.10 36.33 32.42
N ALA A 33 16.15 37.18 32.80
CA ALA A 33 16.30 38.12 33.89
C ALA A 33 14.93 38.42 34.54
N PRO A 34 14.88 38.76 35.85
CA PRO A 34 13.82 38.32 36.75
C PRO A 34 12.78 39.40 37.06
N GLY A 35 11.56 38.97 37.39
CA GLY A 35 10.51 39.90 37.84
C GLY A 35 9.27 39.19 38.37
N THR A 36 9.29 38.94 39.69
CA THR A 36 8.14 39.05 40.62
C THR A 36 6.78 38.49 40.21
N SER A 37 6.41 37.37 40.84
CA SER A 37 5.24 37.20 41.72
C SER A 37 4.64 35.81 41.53
N ALA A 38 4.88 34.96 42.54
CA ALA A 38 4.18 33.70 42.68
C ALA A 38 2.71 33.96 42.95
N VAL A 39 1.84 33.53 42.03
CA VAL A 39 0.45 33.23 42.34
C VAL A 39 0.27 31.76 41.98
N ALA A 40 0.10 30.93 43.01
CA ALA A 40 -0.31 29.55 42.83
C ALA A 40 -1.71 29.57 42.21
N ALA A 41 -1.79 29.36 40.89
CA ALA A 41 -3.04 29.06 40.24
C ALA A 41 -3.42 27.62 40.64
N GLU A 42 -4.29 27.51 41.64
CA GLU A 42 -5.09 26.31 41.86
C GLU A 42 -5.70 25.89 40.52
N ALA A 43 -5.39 24.67 40.09
CA ALA A 43 -6.03 24.05 38.95
C ALA A 43 -7.51 23.87 39.29
N THR A 44 -8.33 24.82 38.86
CA THR A 44 -9.78 24.66 38.83
C THR A 44 -10.08 23.48 37.92
N ALA A 45 -10.39 22.34 38.54
CA ALA A 45 -10.99 21.20 37.86
C ALA A 45 -12.31 21.70 37.24
N THR A 46 -12.30 21.95 35.94
CA THR A 46 -13.51 22.21 35.17
C THR A 46 -14.39 20.97 35.27
N SER A 47 -15.51 21.11 35.99
CA SER A 47 -16.59 20.12 36.00
C SER A 47 -17.01 19.83 34.56
N PRO A 48 -17.13 18.56 34.14
CA PRO A 48 -17.57 18.23 32.79
C PRO A 48 -18.99 18.77 32.56
N THR A 49 -19.21 19.33 31.37
CA THR A 49 -20.53 19.74 30.87
C THR A 49 -21.50 18.56 31.00
N PRO A 50 -22.77 18.74 31.43
CA PRO A 50 -23.72 17.64 31.53
C PRO A 50 -23.83 16.90 30.18
N GLY A 51 -23.31 15.66 30.13
CA GLY A 51 -23.28 14.83 28.92
C GLY A 51 -21.88 14.41 28.45
N GLU A 52 -20.82 15.07 28.91
CA GLU A 52 -19.44 14.67 28.62
C GLU A 52 -18.93 13.67 29.66
N LEU A 53 -18.39 12.54 29.19
CA LEU A 53 -17.76 11.55 30.08
C LEU A 53 -16.48 12.14 30.67
N SER A 54 -16.21 11.85 31.94
CA SER A 54 -14.89 12.15 32.51
C SER A 54 -13.80 11.32 31.83
N ALA A 55 -12.55 11.79 31.85
CA ALA A 55 -11.41 11.06 31.29
C ALA A 55 -11.31 9.61 31.84
N ALA A 56 -11.65 9.40 33.12
CA ALA A 56 -11.70 8.07 33.73
C ALA A 56 -12.81 7.18 33.13
N GLN A 57 -13.99 7.75 32.84
CA GLN A 57 -15.08 7.04 32.18
C GLN A 57 -14.75 6.71 30.73
N GLU A 58 -14.07 7.60 30.02
CA GLU A 58 -13.58 7.35 28.66
C GLU A 58 -12.54 6.23 28.62
N ALA A 59 -11.57 6.26 29.54
CA ALA A 59 -10.58 5.20 29.69
C ALA A 59 -11.23 3.84 30.02
N ALA A 60 -12.21 3.80 30.93
CA ALA A 60 -12.95 2.59 31.26
C ALA A 60 -13.75 2.05 30.06
N ARG A 61 -14.39 2.92 29.27
CA ARG A 61 -15.06 2.53 28.01
C ARG A 61 -14.06 1.94 27.03
N LYS A 62 -12.92 2.62 26.83
CA LYS A 62 -11.83 2.16 25.94
C LYS A 62 -11.36 0.76 26.33
N GLN A 63 -11.04 0.55 27.61
CA GLN A 63 -10.58 -0.74 28.13
C GLN A 63 -11.62 -1.86 27.91
N ALA A 64 -12.91 -1.56 28.14
CA ALA A 64 -13.98 -2.53 27.95
C ALA A 64 -14.15 -2.93 26.46
N ILE A 65 -14.02 -1.97 25.54
CA ILE A 65 -14.08 -2.23 24.09
C ILE A 65 -12.82 -2.98 23.62
N ASP A 66 -11.63 -2.59 24.08
CA ASP A 66 -10.38 -3.31 23.79
C ASP A 66 -10.45 -4.78 24.25
N ALA A 67 -11.11 -5.06 25.38
CA ALA A 67 -11.35 -6.43 25.81
C ALA A 67 -12.29 -7.21 24.86
N VAL A 68 -13.29 -6.56 24.26
CA VAL A 68 -14.16 -7.15 23.23
C VAL A 68 -13.34 -7.45 21.96
N LEU A 69 -12.55 -6.48 21.50
CA LEU A 69 -11.68 -6.57 20.33
C LEU A 69 -10.60 -7.64 20.46
N ALA A 70 -9.99 -7.78 21.64
CA ALA A 70 -9.03 -8.83 21.96
C ALA A 70 -9.66 -10.23 21.89
N ARG A 71 -10.88 -10.43 22.42
CA ARG A 71 -11.59 -11.71 22.30
C ARG A 71 -11.91 -12.04 20.84
N ARG A 72 -12.33 -11.05 20.04
CA ARG A 72 -12.62 -11.25 18.60
C ARG A 72 -11.38 -11.68 17.82
N SER A 73 -10.24 -11.01 18.00
CA SER A 73 -8.99 -11.42 17.32
C SER A 73 -8.53 -12.82 17.76
N ALA A 74 -8.60 -13.14 19.06
CA ALA A 74 -8.29 -14.49 19.54
C ALA A 74 -9.23 -15.56 18.95
N ALA A 75 -10.51 -15.23 18.78
CA ALA A 75 -11.50 -16.12 18.18
C ALA A 75 -11.17 -16.43 16.70
N VAL A 76 -10.74 -15.43 15.92
CA VAL A 76 -10.24 -15.65 14.55
C VAL A 76 -9.03 -16.58 14.55
N LEU A 77 -8.05 -16.37 15.42
CA LEU A 77 -6.85 -17.22 15.47
C LEU A 77 -7.19 -18.67 15.86
N LYS A 78 -8.14 -18.87 16.77
CA LYS A 78 -8.59 -20.19 17.25
C LYS A 78 -9.63 -20.88 16.35
N GLY A 79 -10.18 -20.19 15.36
CA GLY A 79 -11.28 -20.73 14.55
C GLY A 79 -12.63 -20.79 15.29
N ASP A 80 -12.82 -19.94 16.30
CA ASP A 80 -14.05 -19.86 17.10
C ASP A 80 -15.05 -18.85 16.52
N LEU A 81 -15.91 -19.29 15.60
CA LEU A 81 -16.95 -18.43 15.02
C LEU A 81 -17.93 -17.92 16.08
N LYS A 82 -18.27 -18.76 17.08
CA LYS A 82 -19.23 -18.39 18.12
C LYS A 82 -18.66 -17.27 18.99
N GLY A 83 -17.39 -17.37 19.40
CA GLY A 83 -16.69 -16.33 20.15
C GLY A 83 -16.51 -15.04 19.35
N PHE A 84 -16.29 -15.13 18.03
CA PHE A 84 -16.18 -13.95 17.17
C PHE A 84 -17.50 -13.18 17.05
N LEU A 85 -18.63 -13.90 16.98
CA LEU A 85 -19.97 -13.31 16.86
C LEU A 85 -20.61 -12.95 18.21
N ALA A 86 -20.11 -13.45 19.33
CA ALA A 86 -20.66 -13.18 20.66
C ALA A 86 -20.88 -11.68 20.98
N PRO A 87 -19.99 -10.75 20.59
CA PRO A 87 -20.21 -9.32 20.81
C PRO A 87 -20.95 -8.62 19.66
N VAL A 88 -21.51 -9.34 18.69
CA VAL A 88 -22.27 -8.78 17.57
C VAL A 88 -23.75 -8.79 17.92
N ASP A 89 -24.46 -7.70 17.64
CA ASP A 89 -25.89 -7.60 17.92
C ASP A 89 -26.72 -8.61 17.09
N PRO A 90 -27.39 -9.59 17.72
CA PRO A 90 -28.22 -10.56 16.99
C PRO A 90 -29.48 -9.93 16.36
N LYS A 91 -29.89 -8.73 16.80
CA LYS A 91 -31.00 -7.98 16.17
C LYS A 91 -30.60 -7.39 14.81
N GLN A 92 -29.30 -7.34 14.51
CA GLN A 92 -28.74 -6.81 13.27
C GLN A 92 -28.40 -7.98 12.33
N ALA A 93 -29.41 -8.59 11.72
CA ALA A 93 -29.25 -9.80 10.90
C ALA A 93 -28.20 -9.62 9.77
N ASP A 94 -28.22 -8.47 9.09
CA ASP A 94 -27.27 -8.16 8.02
C ASP A 94 -25.83 -8.03 8.54
N LEU A 95 -25.65 -7.39 9.71
CA LEU A 95 -24.34 -7.31 10.35
C LEU A 95 -23.84 -8.71 10.71
N VAL A 96 -24.68 -9.55 11.31
CA VAL A 96 -24.31 -10.94 11.64
C VAL A 96 -23.90 -11.71 10.40
N ALA A 97 -24.62 -11.54 9.28
CA ALA A 97 -24.28 -12.18 8.00
C ALA A 97 -22.93 -11.70 7.47
N ARG A 98 -22.67 -10.38 7.42
CA ARG A 98 -21.37 -9.81 7.02
C ARG A 98 -20.24 -10.29 7.92
N GLN A 99 -20.46 -10.33 9.23
CA GLN A 99 -19.46 -10.77 10.20
C GLN A 99 -19.12 -12.27 10.06
N ARG A 100 -20.08 -13.12 9.65
CA ARG A 100 -19.79 -14.53 9.29
C ARG A 100 -18.89 -14.63 8.06
N ILE A 101 -19.14 -13.81 7.04
CA ILE A 101 -18.32 -13.76 5.83
C ILE A 101 -16.91 -13.25 6.16
N LEU A 102 -16.80 -12.15 6.91
CA LEU A 102 -15.53 -11.60 7.38
C LEU A 102 -14.72 -12.64 8.15
N PHE A 103 -15.32 -13.34 9.11
CA PHE A 103 -14.65 -14.41 9.85
C PHE A 103 -14.12 -15.50 8.91
N ALA A 104 -14.96 -16.00 8.00
CA ALA A 104 -14.59 -17.04 7.06
C ALA A 104 -13.47 -16.56 6.10
N ASN A 105 -13.48 -15.28 5.71
CA ASN A 105 -12.45 -14.68 4.88
C ASN A 105 -11.13 -14.55 5.66
N LEU A 106 -11.13 -13.95 6.85
CA LEU A 106 -9.93 -13.79 7.70
C LEU A 106 -9.21 -15.13 7.93
N ARG A 107 -9.97 -16.20 8.20
CA ARG A 107 -9.40 -17.55 8.38
C ARG A 107 -8.60 -18.06 7.16
N LYS A 108 -8.91 -17.60 5.94
CA LYS A 108 -8.20 -18.02 4.71
C LYS A 108 -6.83 -17.37 4.54
N PHE A 109 -6.55 -16.26 5.24
CA PHE A 109 -5.31 -15.50 5.06
C PHE A 109 -4.13 -16.01 5.89
N GLY A 110 -4.37 -16.79 6.94
CA GLY A 110 -3.30 -17.43 7.72
C GLY A 110 -2.46 -16.40 8.50
N PHE A 111 -3.10 -15.74 9.46
CA PHE A 111 -2.45 -14.77 10.35
C PHE A 111 -1.51 -15.46 11.35
N SER A 112 -0.25 -15.02 11.46
CA SER A 112 0.64 -15.36 12.58
C SER A 112 0.34 -14.47 13.80
N SER A 113 -0.10 -13.23 13.55
CA SER A 113 -0.64 -12.34 14.56
C SER A 113 -1.82 -11.55 14.02
N LEU A 114 -2.80 -11.31 14.88
CA LEU A 114 -3.95 -10.46 14.62
C LEU A 114 -4.36 -9.81 15.94
N LYS A 115 -4.46 -8.48 15.96
CA LYS A 115 -4.91 -7.70 17.10
C LYS A 115 -5.81 -6.57 16.62
N TYR A 116 -6.87 -6.32 17.38
CA TYR A 116 -7.71 -5.15 17.23
C TYR A 116 -7.59 -4.28 18.49
N PHE A 117 -7.50 -2.97 18.34
CA PHE A 117 -7.50 -2.02 19.46
C PHE A 117 -8.11 -0.69 19.04
N THR A 118 -8.76 0.01 19.95
CA THR A 118 -9.30 1.33 19.68
C THR A 118 -8.16 2.35 19.58
N ALA A 119 -8.18 3.20 18.56
CA ALA A 119 -7.29 4.35 18.44
C ALA A 119 -8.00 5.61 18.95
N ASP A 120 -8.80 6.24 18.09
CA ASP A 120 -9.45 7.52 18.35
C ASP A 120 -10.98 7.39 18.32
N ALA A 121 -11.67 8.18 19.12
CA ALA A 121 -13.11 8.33 19.00
C ALA A 121 -13.45 9.17 17.76
N PHE A 122 -14.51 8.80 17.04
CA PHE A 122 -15.07 9.70 16.05
C PHE A 122 -16.00 10.70 16.75
N ARG A 123 -16.27 11.85 16.09
CA ARG A 123 -17.41 12.66 16.48
C ARG A 123 -18.67 11.79 16.46
N PRO A 124 -19.63 11.99 17.37
CA PRO A 124 -20.91 11.28 17.32
C PRO A 124 -21.50 11.40 15.92
N VAL A 125 -21.81 10.25 15.30
CA VAL A 125 -22.47 10.22 13.99
C VAL A 125 -23.98 10.28 14.23
N PRO A 126 -24.67 11.41 13.96
CA PRO A 126 -26.05 11.60 14.41
C PRO A 126 -27.00 10.51 13.91
N GLY A 127 -26.82 10.02 12.68
CA GLY A 127 -27.60 8.93 12.13
C GLY A 127 -27.45 7.61 12.91
N LEU A 128 -26.24 7.30 13.39
CA LEU A 128 -25.99 6.09 14.20
C LEU A 128 -26.55 6.25 15.61
N VAL A 129 -26.44 7.44 16.20
CA VAL A 129 -27.04 7.75 17.52
C VAL A 129 -28.56 7.67 17.44
N ALA A 130 -29.19 8.22 16.39
CA ALA A 130 -30.64 8.14 16.18
C ALA A 130 -31.10 6.68 15.99
N LYS A 131 -30.32 5.88 15.24
CA LYS A 131 -30.64 4.47 14.95
C LYS A 131 -30.47 3.53 16.15
N PHE A 132 -29.40 3.73 16.93
CA PHE A 132 -28.96 2.78 17.96
C PHE A 132 -29.07 3.31 19.40
N GLY A 133 -29.43 4.58 19.56
CA GLY A 133 -29.68 5.24 20.83
C GLY A 133 -28.50 6.04 21.38
N PRO A 134 -28.70 6.76 22.50
CA PRO A 134 -27.75 7.75 23.03
C PRO A 134 -26.44 7.13 23.57
N THR A 135 -26.38 5.82 23.77
CA THR A 135 -25.16 5.12 24.21
C THR A 135 -24.24 4.71 23.06
N THR A 136 -24.62 5.04 21.82
CA THR A 136 -23.84 4.70 20.63
C THR A 136 -22.48 5.38 20.68
N PHE A 137 -21.44 4.57 20.59
CA PHE A 137 -20.07 5.01 20.57
C PHE A 137 -19.38 4.48 19.31
N SER A 138 -18.99 5.42 18.46
CA SER A 138 -18.26 5.14 17.23
C SER A 138 -16.79 5.47 17.42
N THR A 139 -15.92 4.55 17.03
CA THR A 139 -14.48 4.71 17.19
C THR A 139 -13.73 4.07 16.04
N ARG A 140 -12.57 4.64 15.75
CA ARG A 140 -11.60 4.03 14.88
C ARG A 140 -10.94 2.86 15.59
N VAL A 141 -11.00 1.71 14.97
CA VAL A 141 -10.36 0.48 15.42
C VAL A 141 -9.18 0.20 14.51
N MET A 142 -8.00 0.04 15.10
CA MET A 142 -6.83 -0.43 14.36
C MET A 142 -6.84 -1.95 14.32
N MET A 143 -6.63 -2.51 13.13
CA MET A 143 -6.31 -3.91 12.93
C MET A 143 -4.82 -4.03 12.63
N ARG A 144 -4.06 -4.55 13.60
CA ARG A 144 -2.64 -4.87 13.42
C ARG A 144 -2.48 -6.35 13.19
N TYR A 145 -1.84 -6.72 12.09
CA TYR A 145 -1.82 -8.11 11.65
C TYR A 145 -0.51 -8.48 10.96
N GLN A 146 -0.22 -9.77 10.88
CA GLN A 146 0.90 -10.30 10.14
C GLN A 146 0.49 -11.60 9.45
N LEU A 147 0.66 -11.67 8.13
CA LEU A 147 0.39 -12.86 7.33
C LEU A 147 1.61 -13.77 7.27
N VAL A 148 1.41 -15.06 7.55
CA VAL A 148 2.47 -16.09 7.52
C VAL A 148 3.11 -16.14 6.13
N GLY A 149 4.43 -16.02 6.08
CA GLY A 149 5.22 -16.13 4.86
C GLY A 149 5.11 -14.95 3.89
N LEU A 150 4.35 -13.91 4.23
CA LEU A 150 4.19 -12.69 3.44
C LEU A 150 4.80 -11.48 4.13
N ASP A 151 4.37 -11.22 5.37
CA ASP A 151 4.69 -9.98 6.05
C ASP A 151 5.91 -10.18 6.98
N PRO A 152 7.05 -9.53 6.73
CA PRO A 152 8.24 -9.67 7.58
C PRO A 152 8.04 -9.02 8.96
N GLN A 153 7.15 -8.04 9.06
CA GLN A 153 6.75 -7.36 10.30
C GLN A 153 5.23 -7.13 10.32
N PRO A 154 4.61 -6.92 11.50
CA PRO A 154 3.18 -6.61 11.56
C PRO A 154 2.86 -5.30 10.83
N VAL A 155 1.84 -5.34 9.98
CA VAL A 155 1.26 -4.21 9.27
C VAL A 155 -0.02 -3.76 9.97
N GLN A 156 -0.56 -2.60 9.61
CA GLN A 156 -1.83 -2.14 10.17
C GLN A 156 -2.75 -1.48 9.14
N THR A 157 -4.03 -1.50 9.44
CA THR A 157 -5.15 -0.92 8.68
C THR A 157 -6.18 -0.42 9.70
N ASP A 158 -6.99 0.57 9.35
CA ASP A 158 -8.05 1.07 10.21
C ASP A 158 -9.44 0.64 9.75
N LEU A 159 -10.32 0.52 10.73
CA LEU A 159 -11.70 0.08 10.63
C LEU A 159 -12.57 1.05 11.41
N GLY A 160 -13.83 1.18 11.00
CA GLY A 160 -14.79 2.05 11.66
C GLY A 160 -15.89 1.22 12.31
N TYR A 161 -15.91 1.14 13.64
CA TYR A 161 -16.88 0.33 14.37
C TYR A 161 -17.73 1.18 15.32
N SER A 162 -19.01 0.78 15.44
CA SER A 162 -19.96 1.38 16.37
C SER A 162 -20.48 0.36 17.36
N PHE A 163 -20.42 0.74 18.63
CA PHE A 163 -20.84 -0.08 19.76
C PHE A 163 -21.97 0.60 20.52
N VAL A 164 -22.83 -0.20 21.14
CA VAL A 164 -23.78 0.26 22.17
C VAL A 164 -23.54 -0.47 23.46
N ARG A 165 -23.86 0.19 24.59
CA ARG A 165 -23.82 -0.46 25.89
C ARG A 165 -25.14 -1.17 26.16
N ARG A 166 -25.13 -2.50 26.26
CA ARG A 166 -26.28 -3.32 26.68
C ARG A 166 -25.96 -3.99 28.01
N ALA A 167 -26.69 -3.62 29.06
CA ALA A 167 -26.34 -3.96 30.44
C ALA A 167 -24.86 -3.62 30.73
N ARG A 168 -24.03 -4.63 31.01
CA ARG A 168 -22.59 -4.46 31.32
C ARG A 168 -21.67 -4.74 30.12
N ALA A 169 -22.20 -5.03 28.94
CA ALA A 169 -21.43 -5.39 27.75
C ALA A 169 -21.50 -4.32 26.67
N TRP A 170 -20.38 -4.14 25.95
CA TRP A 170 -20.35 -3.41 24.69
C TRP A 170 -20.64 -4.36 23.54
N ILE A 171 -21.60 -4.00 22.71
CA ILE A 171 -22.10 -4.80 21.59
C ILE A 171 -21.87 -4.03 20.30
N LEU A 172 -21.23 -4.66 19.31
CA LEU A 172 -21.04 -4.15 17.96
C LEU A 172 -22.40 -4.13 17.24
N VAL A 173 -22.81 -2.95 16.77
CA VAL A 173 -24.09 -2.73 16.08
C VAL A 173 -23.94 -2.25 14.65
N ASP A 174 -22.74 -1.79 14.28
CA ASP A 174 -22.40 -1.36 12.92
C ASP A 174 -20.89 -1.45 12.69
N ASP A 175 -20.50 -1.78 11.45
CA ASP A 175 -19.11 -2.00 11.01
C ASP A 175 -18.72 -1.23 9.74
N THR A 176 -19.59 -0.33 9.25
CA THR A 176 -19.40 0.41 7.99
C THR A 176 -19.85 1.88 8.04
N GLY A 177 -20.74 2.23 8.97
CA GLY A 177 -21.40 3.54 9.08
C GLY A 177 -20.47 4.69 9.48
N THR A 178 -19.17 4.41 9.63
CA THR A 178 -18.12 5.39 9.90
C THR A 178 -16.98 5.30 8.87
N ASP A 179 -17.13 4.53 7.79
CA ASP A 179 -16.12 4.40 6.73
C ASP A 179 -15.72 5.75 6.14
N GLU A 180 -16.68 6.66 5.97
CA GLU A 180 -16.44 8.02 5.44
C GLU A 180 -15.51 8.86 6.35
N ASN A 181 -15.35 8.46 7.61
CA ASN A 181 -14.44 9.11 8.56
C ASN A 181 -13.05 8.45 8.61
N LEU A 182 -12.84 7.36 7.86
CA LEU A 182 -11.55 6.71 7.70
C LEU A 182 -10.76 7.34 6.56
N SER A 183 -9.47 7.01 6.46
CA SER A 183 -8.66 7.47 5.34
C SER A 183 -9.08 6.81 4.06
N GLU A 184 -9.03 7.55 2.95
CA GLU A 184 -9.27 6.96 1.63
C GLU A 184 -8.23 5.93 1.20
N GLU A 185 -7.15 5.69 1.94
CA GLU A 185 -6.00 4.87 1.51
C GLU A 185 -5.83 3.55 2.30
N GLY A 186 -6.47 3.44 3.47
CA GLY A 186 -6.10 2.44 4.49
C GLY A 186 -7.15 1.41 4.87
N HIS A 187 -8.42 1.53 4.46
CA HIS A 187 -9.52 0.64 4.86
C HIS A 187 -10.00 -0.25 3.70
N ARG A 188 -10.95 -1.17 3.95
CA ARG A 188 -11.51 -2.11 2.94
C ARG A 188 -10.49 -3.07 2.36
N GLN A 189 -9.91 -3.89 3.23
CA GLN A 189 -9.02 -4.97 2.85
C GLN A 189 -9.78 -6.06 2.05
N PRO A 190 -9.07 -6.94 1.32
CA PRO A 190 -9.73 -7.99 0.54
C PRO A 190 -10.73 -8.86 1.32
N TRP A 191 -10.51 -9.05 2.63
CA TRP A 191 -11.39 -9.84 3.49
C TRP A 191 -12.66 -9.12 3.97
N ASP A 192 -12.76 -7.80 3.78
CA ASP A 192 -13.91 -6.98 4.22
C ASP A 192 -15.09 -7.00 3.23
N PHE A 193 -14.89 -7.59 2.05
CA PHE A 193 -15.91 -7.71 0.99
C PHE A 193 -16.64 -9.07 1.05
N ASP A 194 -17.20 -9.47 -0.10
CA ASP A 194 -17.83 -10.77 -0.32
C ASP A 194 -16.89 -11.96 -0.06
N ALA A 195 -17.44 -13.17 -0.11
CA ALA A 195 -16.65 -14.37 0.07
C ALA A 195 -15.51 -14.45 -0.95
N VAL A 196 -14.27 -14.58 -0.46
CA VAL A 196 -13.07 -14.63 -1.32
C VAL A 196 -12.53 -16.05 -1.48
N GLN A 197 -11.76 -16.29 -2.55
CA GLN A 197 -10.85 -17.42 -2.66
C GLN A 197 -9.41 -16.93 -2.51
N VAL A 198 -8.63 -17.63 -1.69
CA VAL A 198 -7.18 -17.41 -1.55
C VAL A 198 -6.45 -18.58 -2.19
N VAL A 199 -5.64 -18.30 -3.21
CA VAL A 199 -4.80 -19.28 -3.91
C VAL A 199 -3.35 -19.05 -3.48
N ARG A 200 -2.68 -20.10 -3.01
CA ARG A 200 -1.26 -20.05 -2.62
C ARG A 200 -0.43 -20.87 -3.60
N ARG A 201 0.70 -20.32 -4.03
CA ARG A 201 1.65 -20.99 -4.91
C ARG A 201 3.08 -20.55 -4.58
N GLY A 202 3.81 -21.39 -3.85
CA GLY A 202 5.11 -21.01 -3.29
C GLY A 202 4.98 -19.78 -2.39
N THR A 203 5.74 -18.73 -2.70
CA THR A 203 5.72 -17.44 -1.97
C THR A 203 4.64 -16.47 -2.48
N VAL A 204 3.89 -16.86 -3.51
CA VAL A 204 2.79 -16.05 -4.07
C VAL A 204 1.48 -16.41 -3.39
N VAL A 205 0.75 -15.38 -2.97
CA VAL A 205 -0.65 -15.48 -2.55
C VAL A 205 -1.50 -14.64 -3.48
N VAL A 206 -2.63 -15.16 -3.94
CA VAL A 206 -3.59 -14.42 -4.77
C VAL A 206 -4.94 -14.46 -4.10
N VAL A 207 -5.60 -13.31 -4.00
CA VAL A 207 -6.99 -13.20 -3.56
C VAL A 207 -7.88 -12.76 -4.72
N VAL A 208 -9.00 -13.46 -4.90
CA VAL A 208 -10.04 -13.21 -5.90
C VAL A 208 -11.42 -13.41 -5.26
N ASP A 209 -12.48 -13.01 -5.96
CA ASP A 209 -13.84 -13.43 -5.61
C ASP A 209 -13.95 -14.97 -5.58
N LYS A 210 -14.70 -15.54 -4.62
CA LYS A 210 -14.86 -16.99 -4.48
C LYS A 210 -15.37 -17.65 -5.76
N ARG A 211 -16.20 -16.96 -6.54
CA ARG A 211 -16.78 -17.46 -7.80
C ARG A 211 -15.75 -17.52 -8.94
N GLU A 212 -14.57 -16.95 -8.75
CA GLU A 212 -13.53 -16.80 -9.76
C GLU A 212 -12.24 -17.57 -9.43
N ALA A 213 -12.36 -18.71 -8.73
CA ALA A 213 -11.22 -19.55 -8.35
C ALA A 213 -10.31 -19.93 -9.54
N GLY A 214 -10.88 -20.13 -10.74
CA GLY A 214 -10.12 -20.37 -11.97
C GLY A 214 -9.23 -19.19 -12.37
N LEU A 215 -9.72 -17.96 -12.21
CA LEU A 215 -8.90 -16.75 -12.40
C LEU A 215 -7.77 -16.70 -11.38
N GLY A 216 -8.06 -16.96 -10.10
CA GLY A 216 -7.04 -16.98 -9.04
C GLY A 216 -5.89 -17.94 -9.35
N THR A 217 -6.21 -19.13 -9.87
CA THR A 217 -5.19 -20.12 -10.30
C THR A 217 -4.35 -19.60 -11.47
N LYS A 218 -4.98 -19.01 -12.49
CA LYS A 218 -4.28 -18.41 -13.63
C LYS A 218 -3.35 -17.28 -13.19
N VAL A 219 -3.82 -16.35 -12.35
CA VAL A 219 -3.01 -15.24 -11.83
C VAL A 219 -1.84 -15.76 -11.00
N ALA A 220 -2.06 -16.77 -10.14
CA ALA A 220 -0.98 -17.37 -9.34
C ALA A 220 0.11 -18.03 -10.21
N GLN A 221 -0.26 -18.64 -11.34
CA GLN A 221 0.70 -19.20 -12.30
C GLN A 221 1.54 -18.12 -12.98
N VAL A 222 0.92 -17.02 -13.41
CA VAL A 222 1.60 -15.88 -14.02
C VAL A 222 2.52 -15.19 -13.00
N ALA A 223 2.02 -14.97 -11.78
CA ALA A 223 2.75 -14.35 -10.68
C ALA A 223 4.01 -15.13 -10.28
N GLU A 224 3.97 -16.46 -10.19
CA GLU A 224 5.19 -17.24 -9.88
C GLU A 224 6.26 -17.11 -10.99
N LYS A 225 5.83 -17.03 -12.26
CA LYS A 225 6.76 -16.79 -13.39
C LYS A 225 7.37 -15.40 -13.27
N ALA A 226 6.58 -14.39 -12.90
CA ALA A 226 7.07 -13.04 -12.65
C ALA A 226 8.08 -12.99 -11.48
N VAL A 227 7.82 -13.70 -10.36
CA VAL A 227 8.79 -13.82 -9.26
C VAL A 227 10.13 -14.36 -9.73
N LYS A 228 10.13 -15.40 -10.58
CA LYS A 228 11.36 -15.97 -11.15
C LYS A 228 12.11 -14.95 -12.03
N SER A 229 11.39 -14.21 -12.86
CA SER A 229 11.95 -13.15 -13.70
C SER A 229 12.59 -12.03 -12.86
N VAL A 230 11.89 -11.52 -11.84
CA VAL A 230 12.44 -10.46 -10.98
C VAL A 230 13.69 -10.96 -10.25
N ARG A 231 13.66 -12.14 -9.64
CA ARG A 231 14.85 -12.70 -8.97
C ARG A 231 16.04 -12.92 -9.90
N LYS A 232 15.81 -13.11 -11.20
CA LYS A 232 16.87 -13.27 -12.19
C LYS A 232 17.56 -11.94 -12.54
N HIS A 233 16.79 -10.86 -12.66
CA HIS A 233 17.28 -9.57 -13.18
C HIS A 233 17.44 -8.48 -12.12
N TRP A 234 16.94 -8.70 -10.90
CA TRP A 234 17.17 -7.85 -9.73
C TRP A 234 18.32 -8.45 -8.88
N ALA A 235 19.49 -7.83 -8.94
CA ALA A 235 20.73 -8.36 -8.34
C ALA A 235 20.84 -8.10 -6.82
N GLN A 236 19.73 -8.09 -6.09
CA GLN A 236 19.66 -8.01 -4.63
C GLN A 236 18.73 -9.09 -4.07
N PRO A 237 18.91 -9.51 -2.80
CA PRO A 237 18.05 -10.51 -2.20
C PRO A 237 16.59 -10.09 -2.15
N TRP A 238 15.71 -10.90 -2.73
CA TRP A 238 14.27 -10.78 -2.54
C TRP A 238 13.64 -12.17 -2.38
N ASN A 239 12.92 -12.36 -1.28
CA ASN A 239 12.31 -13.65 -0.94
C ASN A 239 11.11 -13.99 -1.83
N GLY A 240 10.70 -13.14 -2.77
CA GLY A 240 9.60 -13.40 -3.71
C GLY A 240 8.22 -13.47 -3.08
N ALA A 241 8.08 -13.04 -1.82
CA ALA A 241 6.80 -13.03 -1.11
C ALA A 241 5.94 -11.86 -1.60
N VAL A 242 4.74 -12.18 -2.09
CA VAL A 242 3.82 -11.17 -2.63
C VAL A 242 2.37 -11.64 -2.54
N LEU A 243 1.50 -10.73 -2.11
CA LEU A 243 0.06 -10.90 -2.23
C LEU A 243 -0.45 -10.07 -3.41
N VAL A 244 -1.14 -10.74 -4.34
CA VAL A 244 -1.83 -10.14 -5.49
C VAL A 244 -3.33 -10.12 -5.22
N VAL A 245 -3.94 -8.94 -5.25
CA VAL A 245 -5.35 -8.68 -5.04
C VAL A 245 -6.02 -8.46 -6.40
N ALA A 246 -6.71 -9.48 -6.90
CA ALA A 246 -7.36 -9.49 -8.22
C ALA A 246 -8.89 -9.59 -8.09
N MET A 247 -9.45 -8.70 -7.27
CA MET A 247 -10.87 -8.66 -6.93
C MET A 247 -11.69 -7.81 -7.92
N PRO A 248 -13.00 -8.04 -8.07
CA PRO A 248 -13.86 -7.25 -8.95
C PRO A 248 -14.29 -5.89 -8.38
N GLN A 249 -14.05 -5.61 -7.09
CA GLN A 249 -14.45 -4.36 -6.44
C GLN A 249 -13.45 -3.22 -6.73
N ASP A 250 -13.96 -2.03 -7.00
CA ASP A 250 -13.16 -0.86 -7.43
C ASP A 250 -12.41 -0.15 -6.31
N ARG A 251 -12.61 -0.54 -5.05
CA ARG A 251 -12.05 0.13 -3.86
C ARG A 251 -11.43 -0.85 -2.87
N VAL A 252 -10.72 -1.87 -3.35
CA VAL A 252 -9.97 -2.78 -2.46
C VAL A 252 -8.65 -2.14 -2.06
N MET A 253 -8.34 -2.18 -0.77
CA MET A 253 -7.26 -1.40 -0.15
C MET A 253 -7.35 0.05 -0.59
N SER A 254 -8.58 0.53 -0.76
CA SER A 254 -8.87 1.93 -0.96
C SER A 254 -8.20 2.54 -2.20
N THR A 255 -7.72 1.70 -3.12
CA THR A 255 -7.07 2.12 -4.36
C THR A 255 -8.12 2.66 -5.32
N ILE A 256 -8.09 3.97 -5.57
CA ILE A 256 -8.89 4.61 -6.61
C ILE A 256 -8.13 4.50 -7.93
N TRP A 257 -8.74 3.82 -8.90
CA TRP A 257 -8.25 3.78 -10.27
C TRP A 257 -8.63 5.10 -10.96
N THR A 258 -7.80 6.12 -10.83
CA THR A 258 -7.98 7.35 -11.62
C THR A 258 -7.71 7.01 -13.09
N ALA A 259 -8.73 7.14 -13.93
CA ALA A 259 -8.49 7.40 -15.34
C ALA A 259 -7.85 8.79 -15.39
N GLY A 260 -6.57 8.87 -15.75
CA GLY A 260 -5.93 10.18 -15.98
C GLY A 260 -6.76 10.98 -16.99
N THR A 261 -6.74 12.31 -16.90
CA THR A 261 -7.49 13.24 -17.76
C THR A 261 -6.94 13.34 -19.19
N GLY A 262 -6.22 12.31 -19.66
CA GLY A 262 -5.69 12.21 -21.02
C GLY A 262 -6.17 10.93 -21.67
N ASP A 263 -6.45 11.00 -22.97
CA ASP A 263 -6.88 9.87 -23.79
C ASP A 263 -5.80 8.77 -23.79
N GLY A 264 -5.95 7.81 -22.88
CA GLY A 264 -5.48 6.44 -23.08
C GLY A 264 -4.37 5.91 -22.17
N TRP A 265 -4.55 5.83 -20.84
CA TRP A 265 -3.73 4.93 -20.01
C TRP A 265 -4.53 4.35 -18.84
N THR A 266 -4.87 3.07 -18.89
CA THR A 266 -5.49 2.35 -17.77
C THR A 266 -4.40 1.68 -16.93
N ILE A 267 -4.20 2.14 -15.70
CA ILE A 267 -3.28 1.50 -14.75
C ILE A 267 -3.81 0.09 -14.48
N ALA A 268 -3.00 -0.92 -14.78
CA ALA A 268 -3.44 -2.31 -14.79
C ALA A 268 -3.25 -3.04 -13.45
N ALA A 269 -2.26 -2.58 -12.69
CA ALA A 269 -2.02 -2.97 -11.31
C ALA A 269 -1.20 -1.87 -10.62
N LYS A 270 -1.12 -1.93 -9.29
CA LYS A 270 -0.33 -1.02 -8.46
C LYS A 270 0.27 -1.79 -7.29
N ALA A 271 1.57 -1.64 -7.06
CA ALA A 271 2.19 -1.98 -5.78
C ALA A 271 1.79 -0.93 -4.71
N VAL A 272 1.04 -1.36 -3.70
CA VAL A 272 0.68 -0.57 -2.51
C VAL A 272 1.68 -0.88 -1.40
N THR A 273 2.49 0.12 -1.05
CA THR A 273 3.50 0.01 0.03
C THR A 273 2.84 -0.01 1.40
N LEU A 274 3.35 -0.87 2.27
CA LEU A 274 2.95 -1.04 3.66
C LEU A 274 4.03 -0.46 4.57
N PHE A 275 3.62 0.14 5.69
CA PHE A 275 4.50 0.80 6.65
C PHE A 275 4.39 0.18 8.04
N GLU A 276 5.39 0.42 8.90
CA GLU A 276 5.37 -0.03 10.31
C GLU A 276 4.11 0.41 11.05
N GLY A 277 3.63 1.60 10.71
CA GLY A 277 2.33 2.09 11.08
C GLY A 277 1.70 2.92 9.97
N GLU A 278 0.40 3.05 10.07
CA GLU A 278 -0.43 3.99 9.32
C GLU A 278 -1.48 4.59 10.26
N GLN A 279 -1.70 5.90 10.18
CA GLN A 279 -2.73 6.60 10.94
C GLN A 279 -3.47 7.57 10.03
N LEU A 280 -4.74 7.30 9.72
CA LEU A 280 -5.56 8.13 8.83
C LEU A 280 -4.87 8.29 7.45
N GLY A 281 -4.39 7.19 6.87
CA GLY A 281 -3.73 7.22 5.55
C GLY A 281 -2.31 7.78 5.60
N LYS A 282 -1.86 8.27 6.75
CA LYS A 282 -0.51 8.80 6.90
C LYS A 282 0.44 7.68 7.30
N PRO A 283 1.47 7.38 6.50
CA PRO A 283 2.48 6.39 6.86
C PRO A 283 3.28 6.85 8.07
N ILE A 284 3.61 5.92 8.95
CA ILE A 284 4.45 6.11 10.13
C ILE A 284 5.58 5.09 10.07
N GLY A 285 6.81 5.58 10.21
CA GLY A 285 8.00 4.75 10.15
C GLY A 285 8.37 4.32 8.72
N ARG A 286 9.18 3.28 8.62
CA ARG A 286 9.73 2.81 7.34
C ARG A 286 8.75 1.91 6.59
N PRO A 287 8.91 1.77 5.26
CA PRO A 287 8.27 0.71 4.49
C PRO A 287 8.69 -0.67 4.97
N ILE A 288 7.75 -1.60 5.05
CA ILE A 288 7.97 -2.99 5.51
C ILE A 288 7.49 -4.06 4.52
N GLY A 289 6.86 -3.66 3.42
CA GLY A 289 6.50 -4.54 2.33
C GLY A 289 5.54 -3.87 1.35
N SER A 290 5.00 -4.64 0.40
CA SER A 290 3.97 -4.15 -0.53
C SER A 290 2.98 -5.25 -0.90
N ARG A 291 1.81 -4.84 -1.37
CA ARG A 291 0.77 -5.69 -1.97
C ARG A 291 0.56 -5.26 -3.41
N ILE A 292 0.24 -6.16 -4.33
CA ILE A 292 -0.14 -5.78 -5.69
C ILE A 292 -1.67 -5.74 -5.74
N VAL A 293 -2.26 -4.58 -5.99
CA VAL A 293 -3.70 -4.45 -6.27
C VAL A 293 -3.88 -4.36 -7.76
N VAL A 294 -4.82 -5.11 -8.33
CA VAL A 294 -5.03 -5.21 -9.77
C VAL A 294 -6.29 -4.46 -10.14
N ASN A 295 -6.26 -3.73 -11.24
CA ASN A 295 -7.44 -3.05 -11.74
C ASN A 295 -8.55 -4.06 -12.08
N PRO A 296 -9.76 -3.91 -11.50
CA PRO A 296 -10.87 -4.82 -11.74
C PRO A 296 -11.21 -5.03 -13.22
N ALA A 297 -11.04 -4.01 -14.06
CA ALA A 297 -11.29 -4.08 -15.50
C ALA A 297 -10.24 -4.92 -16.25
N LEU A 298 -9.03 -5.05 -15.69
CA LEU A 298 -7.88 -5.67 -16.36
C LEU A 298 -7.45 -7.00 -15.75
N ARG A 299 -8.01 -7.39 -14.59
CA ARG A 299 -7.68 -8.64 -13.88
C ARG A 299 -7.74 -9.92 -14.72
N LYS A 300 -8.62 -10.00 -15.72
CA LYS A 300 -8.73 -11.18 -16.61
C LYS A 300 -7.65 -11.24 -17.69
N ARG A 301 -6.94 -10.14 -17.92
CA ARG A 301 -5.92 -9.92 -18.95
C ARG A 301 -4.52 -9.72 -18.38
N LEU A 302 -4.35 -9.91 -17.07
CA LEU A 302 -3.03 -9.92 -16.41
C LEU A 302 -2.05 -10.83 -17.15
N ASP A 303 -0.91 -10.26 -17.52
CA ASP A 303 0.20 -10.98 -18.14
C ASP A 303 1.44 -10.96 -17.24
N LYS A 304 2.46 -11.72 -17.67
CA LYS A 304 3.72 -11.86 -16.93
C LYS A 304 4.45 -10.53 -16.86
N ASP A 305 4.43 -9.76 -17.92
CA ASP A 305 5.35 -8.63 -18.11
C ASP A 305 4.91 -7.47 -17.21
N LEU A 306 3.60 -7.23 -17.11
CA LEU A 306 3.03 -6.32 -16.12
C LEU A 306 3.36 -6.76 -14.68
N LEU A 307 3.19 -8.04 -14.35
CA LEU A 307 3.51 -8.49 -12.99
C LEU A 307 5.00 -8.43 -12.67
N VAL A 308 5.89 -8.54 -13.66
CA VAL A 308 7.33 -8.33 -13.45
C VAL A 308 7.63 -6.88 -13.08
N HIS A 309 6.97 -5.91 -13.73
CA HIS A 309 7.06 -4.50 -13.37
C HIS A 309 6.63 -4.28 -11.91
N GLU A 310 5.40 -4.67 -11.57
CA GLU A 310 4.84 -4.46 -10.23
C GLU A 310 5.62 -5.21 -9.14
N MET A 311 6.09 -6.42 -9.43
CA MET A 311 6.89 -7.18 -8.46
C MET A 311 8.29 -6.61 -8.27
N THR A 312 8.81 -5.84 -9.22
CA THR A 312 10.06 -5.09 -9.01
C THR A 312 9.84 -4.02 -7.95
N HIS A 313 8.70 -3.30 -7.97
CA HIS A 313 8.32 -2.39 -6.89
C HIS A 313 8.19 -3.09 -5.54
N VAL A 314 7.63 -4.31 -5.50
CA VAL A 314 7.58 -5.13 -4.27
C VAL A 314 8.97 -5.50 -3.79
N ALA A 315 9.89 -5.84 -4.70
CA ALA A 315 11.26 -6.23 -4.36
C ALA A 315 12.12 -5.05 -3.84
N THR A 316 11.74 -3.82 -4.19
CA THR A 316 12.50 -2.61 -3.81
C THR A 316 11.84 -1.80 -2.70
N SER A 317 10.57 -2.03 -2.37
CA SER A 317 9.81 -1.13 -1.49
C SER A 317 10.38 -0.99 -0.08
N THR A 318 11.00 -2.03 0.47
CA THR A 318 11.59 -1.99 1.83
C THR A 318 12.96 -1.33 1.89
N LEU A 319 13.53 -0.94 0.75
CA LEU A 319 14.87 -0.35 0.68
C LEU A 319 14.89 1.13 1.06
N GLY A 320 13.74 1.80 1.11
CA GLY A 320 13.61 3.22 1.43
C GLY A 320 12.77 3.99 0.40
N MET A 321 12.48 5.26 0.70
CA MET A 321 11.53 6.09 -0.05
C MET A 321 12.18 7.27 -0.78
N ALA A 322 13.50 7.42 -0.71
CA ALA A 322 14.19 8.59 -1.26
C ALA A 322 14.49 8.46 -2.77
N THR A 323 14.31 7.28 -3.37
CA THR A 323 14.59 7.05 -4.79
C THR A 323 13.73 7.96 -5.67
N PRO A 324 14.31 8.72 -6.61
CA PRO A 324 13.54 9.55 -7.54
C PRO A 324 12.71 8.69 -8.50
N ILE A 325 11.57 9.21 -8.94
CA ILE A 325 10.57 8.48 -9.75
C ILE A 325 11.14 7.87 -11.03
N TRP A 326 12.06 8.54 -11.74
CA TRP A 326 12.69 7.96 -12.93
C TRP A 326 13.50 6.70 -12.63
N MET A 327 14.13 6.61 -11.46
CA MET A 327 14.89 5.42 -11.08
C MET A 327 13.94 4.32 -10.58
N VAL A 328 12.87 4.68 -9.88
CA VAL A 328 11.81 3.74 -9.47
C VAL A 328 11.18 3.06 -10.68
N GLU A 329 10.64 3.84 -11.62
CA GLU A 329 9.97 3.28 -12.81
C GLU A 329 10.97 2.74 -13.84
N GLY A 330 12.13 3.38 -13.99
CA GLY A 330 13.17 2.90 -14.89
C GLY A 330 13.72 1.53 -14.50
N MET A 331 13.87 1.25 -13.19
CA MET A 331 14.29 -0.07 -12.70
C MET A 331 13.23 -1.14 -12.97
N ALA A 332 11.97 -0.84 -12.70
CA ALA A 332 10.86 -1.75 -12.96
C ALA A 332 10.72 -2.08 -14.45
N GLU A 333 10.84 -1.06 -15.32
CA GLU A 333 10.85 -1.26 -16.77
C GLU A 333 12.09 -2.01 -17.25
N TYR A 334 13.27 -1.75 -16.67
CA TYR A 334 14.49 -2.48 -16.99
C TYR A 334 14.33 -3.98 -16.71
N VAL A 335 13.89 -4.35 -15.51
CA VAL A 335 13.64 -5.75 -15.12
C VAL A 335 12.57 -6.39 -16.00
N ARG A 336 11.51 -5.64 -16.36
CA ARG A 336 10.47 -6.08 -17.31
C ARG A 336 11.05 -6.36 -18.69
N CYS A 337 11.81 -5.42 -19.26
CA CYS A 337 12.40 -5.55 -20.59
C CYS A 337 13.38 -6.73 -20.65
N ARG A 338 14.23 -6.92 -19.64
CA ARG A 338 15.14 -8.08 -19.54
C ARG A 338 14.37 -9.41 -19.46
N SER A 339 13.24 -9.43 -18.76
CA SER A 339 12.34 -10.59 -18.69
C SER A 339 11.59 -10.89 -20.00
N ILE A 340 11.39 -9.90 -20.87
CA ILE A 340 10.84 -10.09 -22.22
C ILE A 340 11.90 -10.71 -23.12
N GLU A 341 13.13 -10.19 -23.09
CA GLU A 341 14.28 -10.68 -23.89
C GLU A 341 14.73 -12.10 -23.51
N ASP A 342 14.30 -12.62 -22.35
CA ASP A 342 14.49 -14.03 -21.99
C ASP A 342 13.67 -15.00 -22.85
N ASP A 343 12.63 -14.53 -23.54
CA ASP A 343 11.79 -15.33 -24.42
C ASP A 343 12.23 -15.14 -25.88
N PRO A 344 12.80 -16.15 -26.54
CA PRO A 344 13.39 -15.99 -27.88
C PRO A 344 12.36 -15.64 -28.97
N HIS A 345 11.06 -15.71 -28.69
CA HIS A 345 10.00 -15.31 -29.62
C HIS A 345 9.63 -13.83 -29.52
N TRP A 346 10.15 -13.12 -28.50
CA TRP A 346 9.83 -11.73 -28.21
C TRP A 346 11.08 -10.87 -28.19
N SER A 347 10.90 -9.58 -28.47
CA SER A 347 11.99 -8.59 -28.45
C SER A 347 11.41 -7.23 -28.05
N VAL A 348 12.21 -6.46 -27.31
CA VAL A 348 11.89 -5.08 -26.94
C VAL A 348 12.29 -4.06 -28.00
N ASP A 349 12.82 -4.50 -29.16
CA ASP A 349 13.28 -3.60 -30.23
C ASP A 349 12.23 -2.61 -30.74
N PRO A 350 10.93 -2.94 -30.87
CA PRO A 350 9.92 -1.95 -31.22
C PRO A 350 9.83 -0.83 -30.18
N TYR A 351 9.89 -1.17 -28.89
CA TYR A 351 9.88 -0.20 -27.79
C TYR A 351 11.18 0.61 -27.76
N ARG A 352 12.33 -0.07 -27.90
CA ARG A 352 13.66 0.55 -28.06
C ARG A 352 13.67 1.59 -29.18
N LYS A 353 13.11 1.26 -30.34
CA LYS A 353 13.00 2.16 -31.49
C LYS A 353 12.15 3.38 -31.14
N GLN A 354 10.96 3.18 -30.57
CA GLN A 354 10.07 4.26 -30.16
C GLN A 354 10.76 5.22 -29.17
N VAL A 355 11.42 4.68 -28.14
CA VAL A 355 12.18 5.48 -27.17
C VAL A 355 13.25 6.32 -27.87
N LYS A 356 14.06 5.70 -28.73
CA LYS A 356 15.14 6.38 -29.43
C LYS A 356 14.66 7.45 -30.41
N THR A 357 13.59 7.22 -31.14
CA THR A 357 13.14 8.12 -32.21
C THR A 357 12.16 9.19 -31.74
N ALA A 358 11.26 8.86 -30.81
CA ALA A 358 10.17 9.76 -30.40
C ALA A 358 10.43 10.45 -29.05
N TYR A 359 11.13 9.77 -28.14
CA TYR A 359 11.22 10.21 -26.74
C TYR A 359 12.59 10.82 -26.37
N LEU A 360 13.70 10.17 -26.71
CA LEU A 360 15.05 10.67 -26.40
C LEU A 360 15.38 12.07 -26.97
N PRO A 361 14.91 12.48 -28.17
CA PRO A 361 15.13 13.84 -28.65
C PRO A 361 14.57 14.92 -27.72
N LYS A 362 13.51 14.60 -26.96
CA LYS A 362 12.83 15.50 -26.02
C LYS A 362 13.40 15.45 -24.60
N LEU A 363 14.30 14.52 -24.30
CA LEU A 363 14.89 14.36 -22.95
C LEU A 363 15.85 15.53 -22.66
N THR A 364 15.60 16.35 -21.65
CA THR A 364 16.48 17.48 -21.29
C THR A 364 17.09 17.34 -19.90
N ALA A 365 16.37 16.68 -18.99
CA ALA A 365 16.79 16.35 -17.63
C ALA A 365 16.36 14.90 -17.32
N LEU A 366 16.74 14.40 -16.13
CA LEU A 366 16.16 13.16 -15.62
C LEU A 366 14.63 13.35 -15.46
N PRO A 367 13.78 12.38 -15.84
CA PRO A 367 12.33 12.53 -15.73
C PRO A 367 11.87 12.82 -14.29
N ASP A 368 11.19 13.94 -14.09
CA ASP A 368 10.55 14.31 -12.82
C ASP A 368 9.04 14.01 -12.87
N PRO A 369 8.30 14.14 -11.75
CA PRO A 369 6.86 13.87 -11.73
C PRO A 369 6.04 14.58 -12.82
N SER A 370 6.40 15.81 -13.20
CA SER A 370 5.67 16.56 -14.25
C SER A 370 5.76 15.89 -15.61
N VAL A 371 6.86 15.18 -15.90
CA VAL A 371 7.01 14.42 -17.15
C VAL A 371 6.12 13.19 -17.15
N PHE A 372 5.98 12.52 -16.00
CA PHE A 372 5.09 11.37 -15.82
C PHE A 372 3.62 11.77 -15.99
N ASP A 373 3.23 12.91 -15.41
CA ASP A 373 1.87 13.45 -15.52
C ASP A 373 1.53 13.86 -16.96
N ALA A 374 2.49 14.48 -17.68
CA ALA A 374 2.26 15.00 -19.02
C ALA A 374 2.30 13.92 -20.12
N ASP A 375 3.20 12.94 -20.01
CA ASP A 375 3.43 11.92 -21.05
C ASP A 375 4.09 10.69 -20.44
N ALA A 376 3.27 9.82 -19.86
CA ALA A 376 3.72 8.61 -19.20
C ALA A 376 4.53 7.70 -20.14
N GLY A 377 4.11 7.53 -21.40
CA GLY A 377 4.86 6.73 -22.38
C GLY A 377 6.30 7.22 -22.56
N ARG A 378 6.49 8.54 -22.66
CA ARG A 378 7.82 9.18 -22.71
C ARG A 378 8.58 9.03 -21.40
N ALA A 379 7.94 9.27 -20.26
CA ALA A 379 8.57 9.22 -18.94
C ALA A 379 9.14 7.82 -18.65
N TYR A 380 8.34 6.77 -18.84
CA TYR A 380 8.77 5.37 -18.62
C TYR A 380 9.84 4.96 -19.62
N GLY A 381 9.62 5.26 -20.91
CA GLY A 381 10.57 4.88 -21.96
C GLY A 381 11.95 5.53 -21.79
N THR A 382 11.99 6.81 -21.43
CA THR A 382 13.26 7.49 -21.16
C THR A 382 13.91 7.05 -19.85
N SER A 383 13.12 6.79 -18.81
CA SER A 383 13.59 6.25 -17.54
C SER A 383 14.25 4.87 -17.71
N TRP A 384 13.58 3.96 -18.43
CA TRP A 384 14.14 2.66 -18.81
C TRP A 384 15.46 2.82 -19.54
N TRP A 385 15.53 3.70 -20.55
CA TRP A 385 16.75 3.89 -21.33
C TRP A 385 17.93 4.41 -20.51
N ILE A 386 17.67 5.31 -19.56
CA ILE A 386 18.68 5.80 -18.63
C ILE A 386 19.18 4.66 -17.74
N VAL A 387 18.28 3.81 -17.22
CA VAL A 387 18.66 2.64 -16.42
C VAL A 387 19.40 1.60 -17.26
N GLU A 388 19.01 1.37 -18.52
CA GLU A 388 19.73 0.49 -19.45
C GLU A 388 21.17 1.00 -19.69
N TYR A 389 21.35 2.30 -19.88
CA TYR A 389 22.68 2.92 -19.96
C TYR A 389 23.51 2.70 -18.68
N LEU A 390 22.89 2.89 -17.51
CA LEU A 390 23.56 2.67 -16.23
C LEU A 390 23.90 1.19 -16.02
N ALA A 391 23.03 0.27 -16.43
CA ALA A 391 23.27 -1.18 -16.41
C ALA A 391 24.47 -1.53 -17.29
N HIS A 392 24.53 -1.01 -18.51
CA HIS A 392 25.65 -1.22 -19.43
C HIS A 392 26.97 -0.69 -18.85
N LYS A 393 26.94 0.47 -18.19
CA LYS A 393 28.13 1.10 -17.62
C LYS A 393 28.63 0.42 -16.33
N LEU A 394 27.71 0.04 -15.45
CA LEU A 394 28.01 -0.38 -14.08
C LEU A 394 27.98 -1.90 -13.91
N GLY A 395 27.22 -2.61 -14.74
CA GLY A 395 26.78 -3.98 -14.51
C GLY A 395 25.64 -4.07 -13.50
N GLU A 396 24.85 -5.15 -13.58
CA GLU A 396 23.61 -5.35 -12.82
C GLU A 396 23.80 -5.22 -11.29
N LYS A 397 24.90 -5.78 -10.75
CA LYS A 397 25.19 -5.73 -9.30
C LYS A 397 25.39 -4.30 -8.79
N LYS A 398 26.18 -3.49 -9.51
CA LYS A 398 26.45 -2.09 -9.11
C LYS A 398 25.24 -1.20 -9.36
N LEU A 399 24.46 -1.48 -10.40
CA LEU A 399 23.19 -0.82 -10.63
C LEU A 399 22.20 -1.07 -9.46
N ALA A 400 22.09 -2.31 -8.98
CA ALA A 400 21.23 -2.62 -7.84
C ALA A 400 21.75 -2.00 -6.52
N ALA A 401 23.08 -1.89 -6.35
CA ALA A 401 23.69 -1.16 -5.24
C ALA A 401 23.40 0.35 -5.32
N LEU A 402 23.51 0.97 -6.50
CA LEU A 402 23.12 2.37 -6.73
C LEU A 402 21.66 2.61 -6.34
N TYR A 403 20.74 1.74 -6.78
CA TYR A 403 19.33 1.86 -6.41
C TYR A 403 19.14 1.80 -4.88
N THR A 404 19.86 0.90 -4.20
CA THR A 404 19.79 0.75 -2.74
C THR A 404 20.37 1.96 -2.00
N ASP A 405 21.41 2.61 -2.53
CA ASP A 405 21.94 3.83 -1.93
C ASP A 405 20.99 5.02 -2.17
N MET A 406 20.43 5.13 -3.38
CA MET A 406 19.43 6.14 -3.73
C MET A 406 18.14 5.99 -2.91
N SER A 407 17.74 4.79 -2.52
CA SER A 407 16.52 4.60 -1.70
C SER A 407 16.65 5.17 -0.30
N GLN A 408 17.88 5.36 0.19
CA GLN A 408 18.19 5.97 1.49
C GLN A 408 18.55 7.46 1.37
N HIS A 409 19.23 7.85 0.29
CA HIS A 409 19.88 9.18 0.20
C HIS A 409 19.44 10.02 -1.01
N GLY A 410 18.53 9.50 -1.84
CA GLY A 410 18.02 10.16 -3.04
C GLY A 410 19.08 10.40 -4.10
N GLU A 411 18.85 11.39 -4.97
CA GLU A 411 19.76 11.69 -6.10
C GLU A 411 21.16 12.18 -5.72
N SER A 412 21.38 12.52 -4.44
CA SER A 412 22.67 13.04 -3.96
C SER A 412 23.83 12.05 -4.17
N VAL A 413 23.54 10.75 -4.21
CA VAL A 413 24.56 9.69 -4.38
C VAL A 413 24.91 9.42 -5.84
N LEU A 414 24.18 9.96 -6.81
CA LEU A 414 24.42 9.70 -8.25
C LEU A 414 25.87 9.96 -8.64
N ARG A 415 26.44 11.11 -8.24
CA ARG A 415 27.83 11.45 -8.60
C ARG A 415 28.83 10.53 -7.91
N LYS A 416 28.59 10.18 -6.65
CA LYS A 416 29.44 9.28 -5.86
C LYS A 416 29.49 7.89 -6.50
N ASP A 417 28.34 7.36 -6.90
CA ASP A 417 28.22 5.95 -7.31
C ASP A 417 28.43 5.72 -8.80
N THR A 418 28.15 6.74 -9.64
CA THR A 418 28.28 6.63 -11.10
C THR A 418 29.46 7.41 -11.68
N GLY A 419 30.04 8.33 -10.90
CA GLY A 419 31.01 9.33 -11.38
C GLY A 419 30.40 10.41 -12.26
N GLN A 420 29.07 10.51 -12.38
CA GLN A 420 28.38 11.45 -13.26
C GLN A 420 27.35 12.30 -12.52
N THR A 421 27.22 13.57 -12.94
CA THR A 421 26.07 14.41 -12.59
C THR A 421 24.82 13.99 -13.37
N PRO A 422 23.61 14.35 -12.92
CA PRO A 422 22.37 14.15 -13.69
C PRO A 422 22.47 14.59 -15.16
N ALA A 423 23.01 15.78 -15.42
CA ALA A 423 23.19 16.29 -16.78
C ALA A 423 24.15 15.43 -17.62
N GLN A 424 25.22 14.91 -17.01
CA GLN A 424 26.15 14.01 -17.68
C GLN A 424 25.52 12.65 -18.00
N ILE A 425 24.66 12.12 -17.11
CA ILE A 425 23.90 10.89 -17.36
C ILE A 425 22.95 11.09 -18.54
N VAL A 426 22.18 12.19 -18.56
CA VAL A 426 21.26 12.51 -19.67
C VAL A 426 22.02 12.64 -21.00
N ALA A 427 23.14 13.37 -21.01
CA ALA A 427 23.95 13.55 -22.20
C ALA A 427 24.54 12.22 -22.70
N ALA A 428 24.95 11.33 -21.79
CA ALA A 428 25.46 10.01 -22.14
C ALA A 428 24.35 9.06 -22.63
N ALA A 429 23.19 9.05 -21.97
CA ALA A 429 22.03 8.24 -22.37
C ALA A 429 21.55 8.60 -23.78
N LYS A 430 21.61 9.87 -24.20
CA LYS A 430 21.31 10.29 -25.58
C LYS A 430 22.27 9.72 -26.63
N LYS A 431 23.52 9.44 -26.24
CA LYS A 431 24.57 8.89 -27.12
C LYS A 431 24.67 7.36 -27.03
N PHE A 432 24.06 6.76 -26.01
CA PHE A 432 24.03 5.33 -25.82
C PHE A 432 23.34 4.64 -27.00
N LYS A 433 23.94 3.57 -27.53
CA LYS A 433 23.43 2.88 -28.72
C LYS A 433 22.42 1.78 -28.38
N GLY A 434 22.45 1.29 -27.13
CA GLY A 434 21.64 0.17 -26.67
C GLY A 434 22.29 -1.18 -26.92
#